data_AF-A0A1E7L912-F1
#
_entry.id   AF-A0A1E7L912-F1
#
_cell.length_a   1.000
_cell.length_b   1.000
_cell.length_c   1.000
_cell.angle_alpha   90.00
_cell.angle_beta   90.00
_cell.angle_gamma   90.00
#
_symmetry.space_group_name_H-M   'P 1'
#
loop_
_entity.id
_entity.type
_entity.pdbx_description
1 polymer ?
#
loop_
_entity_poly.entity_id
_entity_poly.type
_entity_poly.pdbx_seq_one_letter_code
_entity_poly.pdbx_strand_id
1 'polypeptide(L)'
;MCRSQAQGGRRCRTSSNALRRAKYAVKSSAAARQVEQALESGELKEGSPAYQAYSDAFSAHLRSRVAVNQGRDGAASRAALDAKRDMNRAARLVKEQKRAKPALSVQETNARIDHDLREVNPRWSRFDPAYSNNCTSVVQAYELRRRGQEVQAGPVEGDEEKGRSMSSMENTWDTKFTLALSSGDDMGDGGQVEIEKAFAEPGSRGIIAVMWKSGGAHVFNVENVGGTVRFVDGQRTPPRTDASMHFSRSEMTFYMRLDDKPTPPARATAPFLQS
;
A
#
# COMPACT_ATOMS: atom_id res chain seq x y z
N MET A 1 34.39 -34.09 24.10
CA MET A 1 33.70 -35.39 23.85
C MET A 1 32.37 -35.38 24.60
N CYS A 2 31.27 -35.77 23.96
CA CYS A 2 30.02 -36.09 24.66
C CYS A 2 29.47 -37.42 24.12
N ARG A 3 29.81 -38.49 24.85
CA ARG A 3 29.10 -39.77 24.99
C ARG A 3 29.16 -40.06 26.50
N SER A 4 28.17 -40.64 27.18
CA SER A 4 27.28 -41.71 26.75
C SER A 4 25.80 -41.42 27.00
N GLN A 5 24.98 -41.96 26.10
CA GLN A 5 23.69 -42.49 26.47
C GLN A 5 23.93 -43.82 27.18
N ALA A 6 23.79 -43.81 28.50
CA ALA A 6 23.28 -44.94 29.26
C ALA A 6 22.54 -44.32 30.46
N GLN A 7 21.21 -44.39 30.42
CA GLN A 7 20.28 -44.06 31.52
C GLN A 7 20.31 -42.59 32.00
N GLY A 8 19.32 -41.77 31.59
CA GLY A 8 19.04 -40.46 32.20
C GLY A 8 19.41 -39.20 31.41
N GLY A 9 19.72 -39.33 30.11
CA GLY A 9 19.76 -38.31 29.04
C GLY A 9 19.79 -36.82 29.40
N ARG A 10 20.91 -36.30 29.92
CA ARG A 10 21.18 -34.85 29.87
C ARG A 10 21.43 -34.43 28.42
N ARG A 11 20.48 -33.70 27.81
CA ARG A 11 20.68 -33.08 26.48
C ARG A 11 21.91 -32.17 26.52
N CYS A 12 22.85 -32.37 25.60
CA CYS A 12 23.99 -31.46 25.45
C CYS A 12 23.49 -30.02 25.21
N ARG A 13 24.06 -29.08 25.99
CA ARG A 13 23.67 -27.66 25.95
C ARG A 13 23.87 -27.05 24.55
N THR A 14 24.84 -27.57 23.80
CA THR A 14 25.17 -27.24 22.40
C THR A 14 24.04 -27.56 21.43
N SER A 15 23.52 -28.79 21.43
CA SER A 15 22.44 -29.20 20.53
C SER A 15 21.12 -28.51 20.85
N SER A 16 20.80 -28.27 22.13
CA SER A 16 19.62 -27.49 22.49
C SER A 16 19.68 -26.03 22.02
N ASN A 17 20.87 -25.42 22.05
CA ASN A 17 21.09 -24.07 21.51
C ASN A 17 20.97 -24.04 19.98
N ALA A 18 21.50 -25.05 19.27
CA ALA A 18 21.38 -25.15 17.82
C ALA A 18 19.91 -25.19 17.37
N LEU A 19 19.08 -26.01 18.02
CA LEU A 19 17.65 -26.08 17.70
C LEU A 19 16.93 -24.76 17.98
N ARG A 20 17.23 -24.08 19.10
CA ARG A 20 16.66 -22.75 19.39
C ARG A 20 17.04 -21.73 18.32
N ARG A 21 18.30 -21.72 17.87
CA ARG A 21 18.77 -20.83 16.80
C ARG A 21 18.06 -21.11 15.48
N ALA A 22 17.92 -22.37 15.11
CA ALA A 22 17.20 -22.78 13.90
C ALA A 22 15.72 -22.37 13.96
N LYS A 23 15.05 -22.61 15.11
CA LYS A 23 13.65 -22.19 15.33
C LYS A 23 13.50 -20.68 15.25
N TYR A 24 14.37 -19.93 15.93
CA TYR A 24 14.38 -18.46 15.88
C TYR A 24 14.54 -17.95 14.44
N ALA A 25 15.48 -18.51 13.68
CA ALA A 25 15.73 -18.12 12.31
C ALA A 25 14.46 -18.18 11.45
N VAL A 26 13.66 -19.24 11.57
CA VAL A 26 12.49 -19.47 10.69
C VAL A 26 11.15 -18.97 11.24
N LYS A 27 11.05 -18.65 12.54
CA LYS A 27 9.77 -18.26 13.17
C LYS A 27 9.70 -16.84 13.69
N SER A 28 10.81 -16.23 14.09
CA SER A 28 10.75 -14.96 14.84
C SER A 28 11.85 -13.97 14.51
N SER A 29 12.78 -14.36 13.63
CA SER A 29 13.79 -13.42 13.14
C SER A 29 13.16 -12.31 12.32
N ALA A 30 13.84 -11.17 12.20
CA ALA A 30 13.39 -10.08 11.32
C ALA A 30 13.22 -10.55 9.87
N ALA A 31 14.13 -11.41 9.40
CA ALA A 31 14.05 -12.02 8.07
C ALA A 31 12.81 -12.91 7.93
N ALA A 32 12.49 -13.74 8.94
CA ALA A 32 11.29 -14.57 8.91
C ALA A 32 10.01 -13.72 8.83
N ARG A 33 9.90 -12.67 9.65
CA ARG A 33 8.73 -11.76 9.62
C ARG A 33 8.57 -11.07 8.27
N GLN A 34 9.67 -10.63 7.66
CA GLN A 34 9.64 -10.00 6.34
C GLN A 34 9.15 -10.97 5.25
N VAL A 35 9.59 -12.23 5.29
CA VAL A 35 9.19 -13.24 4.31
C VAL A 35 7.74 -13.71 4.55
N GLU A 36 7.32 -13.82 5.81
CA GLU A 36 5.94 -14.16 6.19
C GLU A 36 4.95 -13.08 5.73
N GLN A 37 5.26 -11.80 5.94
CA GLN A 37 4.48 -10.70 5.39
C GLN A 37 4.36 -10.78 3.85
N ALA A 38 5.43 -11.19 3.16
CA ALA A 38 5.43 -11.34 1.70
C ALA A 38 4.61 -12.56 1.23
N LEU A 39 4.49 -13.61 2.05
CA LEU A 39 3.61 -14.74 1.79
C LEU A 39 2.14 -14.33 1.97
N GLU A 40 1.82 -13.66 3.09
CA GLU A 40 0.48 -13.19 3.42
C GLU A 40 -0.06 -12.19 2.39
N SER A 41 0.81 -11.33 1.87
CA SER A 41 0.46 -10.36 0.82
C SER A 41 0.39 -10.96 -0.60
N GLY A 42 0.72 -12.24 -0.77
CA GLY A 42 0.82 -12.89 -2.08
C GLY A 42 2.00 -12.41 -2.95
N GLU A 43 2.93 -11.64 -2.39
CA GLU A 43 4.12 -11.15 -3.09
C GLU A 43 5.15 -12.27 -3.34
N LEU A 44 5.21 -13.26 -2.45
CA LEU A 44 6.10 -14.41 -2.57
C LEU A 44 5.42 -15.53 -3.36
N LYS A 45 5.74 -15.65 -4.65
CA LYS A 45 5.22 -16.70 -5.52
C LYS A 45 5.86 -18.04 -5.23
N GLU A 46 5.05 -19.10 -5.19
CA GLU A 46 5.53 -20.49 -5.14
C GLU A 46 6.48 -20.78 -6.32
N GLY A 47 7.54 -21.55 -6.05
CA GLY A 47 8.58 -21.87 -7.04
C GLY A 47 9.59 -20.74 -7.32
N SER A 48 9.38 -19.52 -6.81
CA SER A 48 10.37 -18.43 -6.95
C SER A 48 11.68 -18.73 -6.20
N PRO A 49 12.82 -18.12 -6.60
CA PRO A 49 14.08 -18.28 -5.85
C PRO A 49 13.98 -17.89 -4.37
N ALA A 50 13.14 -16.88 -4.06
CA ALA A 50 12.87 -16.46 -2.69
C ALA A 50 12.06 -17.52 -1.91
N TYR A 51 11.05 -18.13 -2.55
CA TYR A 51 10.25 -19.21 -1.96
C TYR A 51 11.09 -20.48 -1.75
N GLN A 52 11.97 -20.82 -2.70
CA GLN A 52 12.91 -21.93 -2.56
C GLN A 52 13.83 -21.71 -1.35
N ALA A 53 14.44 -20.52 -1.22
CA ALA A 53 15.28 -20.20 -0.08
C ALA A 53 14.52 -20.24 1.27
N TYR A 54 13.24 -19.83 1.27
CA TYR A 54 12.35 -19.98 2.43
C TYR A 54 12.11 -21.46 2.78
N SER A 55 11.78 -22.29 1.78
CA SER A 55 11.57 -23.74 1.94
C SER A 55 12.84 -24.45 2.43
N ASP A 56 14.00 -24.07 1.90
CA ASP A 56 15.32 -24.57 2.33
C ASP A 56 15.58 -24.25 3.80
N ALA A 57 15.23 -23.04 4.24
CA ALA A 57 15.38 -22.63 5.63
C ALA A 57 14.53 -23.49 6.59
N PHE A 58 13.27 -23.75 6.24
CA PHE A 58 12.39 -24.65 7.01
C PHE A 58 12.89 -26.09 7.00
N SER A 59 13.37 -26.58 5.85
CA SER A 59 13.99 -27.89 5.74
C SER A 59 15.24 -28.00 6.61
N ALA A 60 16.08 -26.98 6.66
CA ALA A 60 17.25 -26.91 7.53
C ALA A 60 16.87 -26.90 9.02
N HIS A 61 15.80 -26.19 9.39
CA HIS A 61 15.26 -26.25 10.75
C HIS A 61 14.85 -27.68 11.15
N LEU A 62 14.13 -28.39 10.27
CA LEU A 62 13.74 -29.79 10.50
C LEU A 62 14.95 -30.71 10.62
N ARG A 63 15.97 -30.55 9.76
CA ARG A 63 17.23 -31.30 9.87
C ARG A 63 17.95 -31.05 11.20
N SER A 64 17.95 -29.80 11.68
CA SER A 64 18.53 -29.46 12.98
C SER A 64 17.81 -30.22 14.11
N ARG A 65 16.48 -30.27 14.09
CA ARG A 65 15.66 -31.02 15.06
C ARG A 65 15.97 -32.52 15.05
N VAL A 66 16.04 -33.13 13.86
CA VAL A 66 16.38 -34.56 13.72
C VAL A 66 17.79 -34.83 14.26
N ALA A 67 18.76 -33.98 13.92
CA ALA A 67 20.13 -34.14 14.40
C ALA A 67 20.25 -34.03 15.93
N VAL A 68 19.49 -33.13 16.56
CA VAL A 68 19.43 -33.05 18.04
C VAL A 68 18.87 -34.34 18.64
N ASN A 69 17.79 -34.88 18.09
CA ASN A 69 17.20 -36.13 18.58
C ASN A 69 18.15 -37.33 18.43
N GLN A 70 19.06 -37.29 17.46
CA GLN A 70 20.08 -38.31 17.22
C GLN A 70 21.40 -38.06 17.97
N GLY A 71 21.50 -36.99 18.78
CA GLY A 71 22.75 -36.63 19.47
C GLY A 71 23.88 -36.19 18.54
N ARG A 72 23.56 -35.72 17.33
CA ARG A 72 24.52 -35.29 16.30
C ARG A 72 24.75 -33.77 16.37
N ASP A 73 25.42 -33.30 17.42
CA ASP A 73 25.62 -31.87 17.71
C ASP A 73 26.21 -31.05 16.56
N GLY A 74 27.22 -31.58 15.88
CA GLY A 74 27.84 -30.90 14.73
C GLY A 74 26.87 -30.74 13.56
N ALA A 75 26.05 -31.75 13.29
CA ALA A 75 25.03 -31.70 12.25
C ALA A 75 23.90 -30.73 12.63
N ALA A 76 23.47 -30.74 13.89
CA ALA A 76 22.46 -29.80 14.41
C ALA A 76 22.92 -28.35 14.27
N SER A 77 24.18 -28.07 14.57
CA SER A 77 24.77 -26.74 14.50
C SER A 77 24.91 -26.24 13.06
N ARG A 78 25.36 -27.10 12.12
CA ARG A 78 25.40 -26.76 10.69
C ARG A 78 24.02 -26.47 10.14
N ALA A 79 23.04 -27.34 10.42
CA ALA A 79 21.67 -27.15 9.97
C ALA A 79 21.03 -25.86 10.54
N ALA A 80 21.40 -25.44 11.76
CA ALA A 80 20.95 -24.16 12.31
C ALA A 80 21.57 -22.94 11.60
N LEU A 81 22.83 -23.05 11.16
CA LEU A 81 23.47 -22.00 10.35
C LEU A 81 22.86 -21.93 8.94
N ASP A 82 22.59 -23.08 8.32
CA ASP A 82 21.88 -23.15 7.03
C ASP A 82 20.50 -22.47 7.14
N ALA A 83 19.70 -22.82 8.17
CA ALA A 83 18.39 -22.20 8.39
C ALA A 83 18.46 -20.66 8.48
N LYS A 84 19.48 -20.13 9.15
CA LYS A 84 19.71 -18.68 9.24
C LYS A 84 20.13 -18.09 7.88
N ARG A 85 21.09 -18.71 7.19
CA ARG A 85 21.59 -18.25 5.89
C ARG A 85 20.47 -18.21 4.86
N ASP A 86 19.71 -19.27 4.78
CA ASP A 86 18.69 -19.45 3.75
C ASP A 86 17.49 -18.53 4.01
N MET A 87 17.11 -18.30 5.27
CA MET A 87 16.08 -17.30 5.61
C MET A 87 16.55 -15.87 5.30
N ASN A 88 17.80 -15.53 5.60
CA ASN A 88 18.36 -14.22 5.22
C ASN A 88 18.43 -14.06 3.70
N ARG A 89 18.75 -15.13 2.95
CA ARG A 89 18.73 -15.14 1.49
C ARG A 89 17.30 -14.92 0.96
N ALA A 90 16.31 -15.60 1.53
CA ALA A 90 14.91 -15.41 1.19
C ALA A 90 14.47 -13.95 1.39
N ALA A 91 14.76 -13.36 2.55
CA ALA A 91 14.43 -11.96 2.84
C ALA A 91 15.12 -10.96 1.89
N ARG A 92 16.38 -11.22 1.52
CA ARG A 92 17.08 -10.41 0.52
C ARG A 92 16.42 -10.50 -0.85
N LEU A 93 16.10 -11.72 -1.31
CA LEU A 93 15.46 -11.94 -2.61
C LEU A 93 14.05 -11.32 -2.68
N VAL A 94 13.27 -11.37 -1.59
CA VAL A 94 12.00 -10.62 -1.47
C VAL A 94 12.22 -9.13 -1.68
N LYS A 95 13.25 -8.56 -1.04
CA LYS A 95 13.58 -7.13 -1.18
C LYS A 95 14.01 -6.77 -2.59
N GLU A 96 14.80 -7.64 -3.24
CA GLU A 96 15.24 -7.46 -4.63
C GLU A 96 14.07 -7.55 -5.60
N GLN A 97 13.15 -8.50 -5.41
CA GLN A 97 11.95 -8.63 -6.24
C GLN A 97 11.05 -7.39 -6.12
N LYS A 98 10.91 -6.81 -4.91
CA LYS A 98 10.20 -5.54 -4.72
C LYS A 98 10.85 -4.38 -5.47
N ARG A 99 12.19 -4.36 -5.55
CA ARG A 99 12.95 -3.36 -6.31
C ARG A 99 12.92 -3.63 -7.82
N ALA A 100 12.75 -4.88 -8.24
CA ALA A 100 12.87 -5.33 -9.62
C ALA A 100 11.55 -5.45 -10.38
N LYS A 101 10.37 -5.23 -9.76
CA LYS A 101 9.17 -4.91 -10.55
C LYS A 101 9.46 -3.58 -11.25
N PRO A 102 9.61 -3.55 -12.59
CA PRO A 102 9.83 -2.29 -13.27
C PRO A 102 8.60 -1.41 -12.99
N ALA A 103 8.85 -0.14 -12.70
CA ALA A 103 7.77 0.85 -12.76
C ALA A 103 7.11 0.72 -14.13
N LEU A 104 5.77 0.71 -14.15
CA LEU A 104 5.03 0.75 -15.41
C LEU A 104 5.57 1.92 -16.25
N SER A 105 5.63 1.75 -17.56
CA SER A 105 5.91 2.88 -18.45
C SER A 105 4.89 4.00 -18.21
N VAL A 106 5.24 5.23 -18.62
CA VAL A 106 4.30 6.37 -18.58
C VAL A 106 3.01 6.04 -19.31
N GLN A 107 3.10 5.36 -20.47
CA GLN A 107 1.95 4.95 -21.26
C GLN A 107 1.08 3.92 -20.52
N GLU A 108 1.67 2.88 -19.93
CA GLU A 108 0.93 1.87 -19.16
C GLU A 108 0.30 2.48 -17.89
N THR A 109 1.00 3.38 -17.23
CA THR A 109 0.49 4.10 -16.06
C THR A 109 -0.72 4.94 -16.44
N ASN A 110 -0.64 5.70 -17.54
CA ASN A 110 -1.75 6.48 -18.06
C ASN A 110 -2.95 5.60 -18.46
N ALA A 111 -2.71 4.51 -19.17
CA ALA A 111 -3.77 3.56 -19.54
C ALA A 111 -4.46 2.98 -18.30
N ARG A 112 -3.70 2.69 -17.24
CA ARG A 112 -4.25 2.20 -15.99
C ARG A 112 -5.05 3.26 -15.23
N ILE A 113 -4.58 4.51 -15.20
CA ILE A 113 -5.34 5.64 -14.62
C ILE A 113 -6.67 5.77 -15.35
N ASP A 114 -6.66 5.81 -16.68
CA ASP A 114 -7.88 6.00 -17.46
C ASP A 114 -8.86 4.82 -17.30
N HIS A 115 -8.34 3.59 -17.12
CA HIS A 115 -9.13 2.43 -16.73
C HIS A 115 -9.75 2.61 -15.34
N ASP A 116 -8.94 2.93 -14.33
CA ASP A 116 -9.43 3.07 -12.96
C ASP A 116 -10.45 4.21 -12.82
N LEU A 117 -10.32 5.29 -13.59
CA LEU A 117 -11.30 6.38 -13.65
C LEU A 117 -12.66 5.94 -14.21
N ARG A 118 -12.71 4.96 -15.12
CA ARG A 118 -13.98 4.42 -15.64
C ARG A 118 -14.66 3.49 -14.65
N GLU A 119 -13.86 2.74 -13.90
CA GLU A 119 -14.34 1.69 -13.00
C GLU A 119 -14.62 2.19 -11.57
N VAL A 120 -14.17 3.40 -11.20
CA VAL A 120 -14.25 3.84 -9.80
C VAL A 120 -15.67 4.19 -9.35
N ASN A 121 -16.53 4.76 -10.22
CA ASN A 121 -17.89 5.18 -9.84
C ASN A 121 -18.96 4.72 -10.86
N PRO A 122 -19.14 3.41 -11.06
CA PRO A 122 -20.04 2.90 -12.11
C PRO A 122 -21.53 3.16 -11.83
N ARG A 123 -21.88 3.51 -10.59
CA ARG A 123 -23.26 3.83 -10.16
C ARG A 123 -23.55 5.33 -10.20
N TRP A 124 -22.64 6.16 -10.71
CA TRP A 124 -22.89 7.59 -10.82
C TRP A 124 -24.19 7.86 -11.59
N SER A 125 -25.06 8.66 -10.99
CA SER A 125 -26.28 9.14 -11.61
C SER A 125 -26.50 10.57 -11.20
N ARG A 126 -26.70 11.46 -12.18
CA ARG A 126 -27.02 12.87 -11.92
C ARG A 126 -28.35 13.08 -11.17
N PHE A 127 -29.18 12.04 -11.08
CA PHE A 127 -30.51 12.08 -10.47
C PHE A 127 -30.55 11.42 -9.09
N ASP A 128 -29.45 10.80 -8.66
CA ASP A 128 -29.34 10.17 -7.35
C ASP A 128 -28.28 10.92 -6.53
N PRO A 129 -28.68 11.78 -5.58
CA PRO A 129 -27.75 12.52 -4.72
C PRO A 129 -26.74 11.62 -4.01
N ALA A 130 -27.14 10.39 -3.68
CA ALA A 130 -26.27 9.43 -3.01
C ALA A 130 -25.03 9.09 -3.86
N TYR A 131 -25.15 9.11 -5.19
CA TYR A 131 -24.05 8.85 -6.12
C TYR A 131 -23.60 10.09 -6.91
N SER A 132 -24.37 11.17 -6.96
CA SER A 132 -23.95 12.43 -7.57
C SER A 132 -23.09 13.26 -6.63
N ASN A 133 -23.22 13.10 -5.31
CA ASN A 133 -22.51 13.88 -4.28
C ASN A 133 -21.47 13.05 -3.51
N ASN A 134 -21.13 11.85 -4.02
CA ASN A 134 -20.16 10.94 -3.42
C ASN A 134 -18.69 11.21 -3.79
N CYS A 135 -18.33 12.46 -4.14
CA CYS A 135 -16.94 12.79 -4.53
C CYS A 135 -15.90 12.31 -3.52
N THR A 136 -16.22 12.36 -2.22
CA THR A 136 -15.37 11.82 -1.15
C THR A 136 -15.20 10.30 -1.22
N SER A 137 -16.23 9.54 -1.57
CA SER A 137 -16.11 8.09 -1.84
C SER A 137 -15.21 7.81 -3.04
N VAL A 138 -15.37 8.60 -4.10
CA VAL A 138 -14.66 8.42 -5.37
C VAL A 138 -13.16 8.60 -5.21
N VAL A 139 -12.72 9.66 -4.53
CA VAL A 139 -11.29 9.91 -4.35
C VAL A 139 -10.60 8.84 -3.50
N GLN A 140 -11.32 8.26 -2.54
CA GLN A 140 -10.83 7.18 -1.68
C GLN A 140 -10.75 5.87 -2.48
N ALA A 141 -11.81 5.51 -3.19
CA ALA A 141 -11.84 4.34 -4.04
C ALA A 141 -10.75 4.41 -5.13
N TYR A 142 -10.56 5.56 -5.77
CA TYR A 142 -9.51 5.78 -6.76
C TYR A 142 -8.13 5.48 -6.16
N GLU A 143 -7.77 6.09 -5.02
CA GLU A 143 -6.45 5.87 -4.40
C GLU A 143 -6.24 4.40 -4.00
N LEU A 144 -7.27 3.71 -3.52
CA LEU A 144 -7.20 2.27 -3.22
C LEU A 144 -7.00 1.42 -4.49
N ARG A 145 -7.63 1.79 -5.62
CA ARG A 145 -7.38 1.17 -6.93
C ARG A 145 -5.96 1.39 -7.40
N ARG A 146 -5.42 2.61 -7.21
CA ARG A 146 -4.00 2.90 -7.48
C ARG A 146 -3.05 2.11 -6.56
N ARG A 147 -3.54 1.57 -5.43
CA ARG A 147 -2.83 0.63 -4.55
C ARG A 147 -3.09 -0.85 -4.86
N GLY A 148 -3.79 -1.13 -5.96
CA GLY A 148 -4.04 -2.48 -6.46
C GLY A 148 -5.30 -3.15 -5.92
N GLN A 149 -6.20 -2.42 -5.26
CA GLN A 149 -7.47 -2.97 -4.78
C GLN A 149 -8.58 -2.77 -5.82
N GLU A 150 -9.36 -3.81 -6.11
CA GLU A 150 -10.48 -3.73 -7.05
C GLU A 150 -11.76 -3.29 -6.32
N VAL A 151 -11.81 -2.01 -5.96
CA VAL A 151 -12.94 -1.41 -5.24
C VAL A 151 -13.66 -0.36 -6.07
N GLN A 152 -14.88 -0.05 -5.66
CA GLN A 152 -15.75 0.98 -6.26
C GLN A 152 -16.23 1.94 -5.17
N ALA A 153 -16.53 3.16 -5.56
CA ALA A 153 -17.06 4.19 -4.69
C ALA A 153 -18.47 3.83 -4.20
N GLY A 154 -18.69 3.92 -2.90
CA GLY A 154 -20.00 3.78 -2.28
C GLY A 154 -20.82 5.08 -2.32
N PRO A 155 -22.11 5.01 -1.97
CA PRO A 155 -22.96 6.19 -1.84
C PRO A 155 -22.54 7.10 -0.68
N VAL A 156 -23.07 8.33 -0.65
CA VAL A 156 -23.24 9.07 0.60
C VAL A 156 -24.53 8.63 1.28
N GLU A 157 -24.53 8.52 2.60
CA GLU A 157 -25.66 7.96 3.37
C GLU A 157 -26.28 9.01 4.30
N GLY A 158 -27.59 8.89 4.55
CA GLY A 158 -28.31 9.71 5.52
C GLY A 158 -28.24 11.21 5.24
N ASP A 159 -27.99 12.01 6.27
CA ASP A 159 -27.94 13.48 6.18
C ASP A 159 -26.73 14.02 5.38
N GLU A 160 -25.87 13.14 4.86
CA GLU A 160 -24.71 13.47 4.04
C GLU A 160 -25.05 13.61 2.54
N GLU A 161 -26.33 13.80 2.16
CA GLU A 161 -26.72 14.02 0.77
C GLU A 161 -25.98 15.19 0.11
N LYS A 162 -25.41 16.12 0.89
CA LYS A 162 -24.57 17.23 0.40
C LYS A 162 -23.08 16.89 0.27
N GLY A 163 -22.70 15.63 0.52
CA GLY A 163 -21.32 15.16 0.60
C GLY A 163 -20.80 15.05 2.03
N ARG A 164 -19.70 14.29 2.20
CA ARG A 164 -18.98 14.12 3.47
C ARG A 164 -18.04 15.29 3.74
N SER A 165 -17.77 15.55 5.02
CA SER A 165 -16.81 16.58 5.43
C SER A 165 -15.39 16.22 5.01
N MET A 166 -14.53 17.23 4.84
CA MET A 166 -13.08 17.01 4.63
C MET A 166 -12.44 16.22 5.78
N SER A 167 -12.91 16.43 7.01
CA SER A 167 -12.40 15.72 8.20
C SER A 167 -12.58 14.20 8.11
N SER A 168 -13.59 13.71 7.37
CA SER A 168 -13.76 12.26 7.15
C SER A 168 -12.57 11.64 6.41
N MET A 169 -12.04 12.34 5.39
CA MET A 169 -10.86 11.90 4.64
C MET A 169 -9.58 12.05 5.47
N GLU A 170 -9.45 13.16 6.20
CA GLU A 170 -8.31 13.38 7.11
C GLU A 170 -8.19 12.27 8.16
N ASN A 171 -9.31 11.91 8.78
CA ASN A 171 -9.36 10.84 9.78
C ASN A 171 -9.07 9.47 9.17
N THR A 172 -9.42 9.25 7.90
CA THR A 172 -9.15 7.98 7.21
C THR A 172 -7.66 7.77 7.00
N TRP A 173 -6.94 8.83 6.65
CA TRP A 173 -5.51 8.79 6.31
C TRP A 173 -4.57 9.24 7.44
N ASP A 174 -5.14 9.64 8.58
CA ASP A 174 -4.41 10.22 9.72
C ASP A 174 -3.49 11.36 9.29
N THR A 175 -4.03 12.26 8.46
CA THR A 175 -3.28 13.39 7.92
C THR A 175 -4.22 14.55 7.59
N LYS A 176 -3.68 15.75 7.37
CA LYS A 176 -4.45 16.99 7.22
C LYS A 176 -4.32 17.56 5.82
N PHE A 177 -5.37 18.25 5.38
CA PHE A 177 -5.30 19.06 4.17
C PHE A 177 -4.41 20.29 4.40
N THR A 178 -3.59 20.59 3.40
CA THR A 178 -2.78 21.81 3.32
C THR A 178 -3.46 22.78 2.39
N LEU A 179 -3.57 24.05 2.78
CA LEU A 179 -4.04 25.13 1.90
C LEU A 179 -3.02 25.36 0.77
N ALA A 180 -3.46 25.35 -0.47
CA ALA A 180 -2.68 25.77 -1.62
C ALA A 180 -2.86 27.29 -1.83
N LEU A 181 -1.77 28.04 -1.74
CA LEU A 181 -1.75 29.46 -2.02
C LEU A 181 -1.64 29.69 -3.53
N SER A 182 -2.41 30.66 -4.02
CA SER A 182 -2.29 31.08 -5.42
C SER A 182 -0.95 31.77 -5.63
N SER A 183 -0.34 31.55 -6.80
CA SER A 183 1.02 32.02 -7.08
C SER A 183 1.11 33.42 -7.70
N GLY A 184 -0.03 34.05 -8.01
CA GLY A 184 -0.13 35.38 -8.62
C GLY A 184 -1.03 36.36 -7.84
N ASP A 185 -0.79 37.66 -8.04
CA ASP A 185 -1.52 38.76 -7.38
C ASP A 185 -3.03 38.78 -7.72
N ASP A 186 -3.42 38.15 -8.83
CA ASP A 186 -4.79 38.06 -9.32
C ASP A 186 -5.53 36.80 -8.84
N MET A 187 -4.88 35.92 -8.06
CA MET A 187 -5.41 34.62 -7.63
C MET A 187 -5.88 33.75 -8.82
N GLY A 188 -5.35 33.99 -10.03
CA GLY A 188 -5.89 33.44 -11.28
C GLY A 188 -5.67 31.92 -11.45
N ASP A 189 -4.67 31.35 -10.78
CA ASP A 189 -4.32 29.93 -10.86
C ASP A 189 -5.05 29.05 -9.82
N GLY A 190 -5.80 29.65 -8.89
CA GLY A 190 -6.54 28.93 -7.84
C GLY A 190 -5.67 27.97 -7.01
N GLY A 191 -4.37 28.22 -6.88
CA GLY A 191 -3.42 27.34 -6.18
C GLY A 191 -2.89 26.15 -6.99
N GLN A 192 -3.20 26.06 -8.29
CA GLN A 192 -2.73 24.97 -9.16
C GLN A 192 -1.20 24.86 -9.16
N VAL A 193 -0.48 25.98 -9.27
CA VAL A 193 0.99 25.99 -9.33
C VAL A 193 1.63 25.48 -8.04
N GLU A 194 1.04 25.76 -6.88
CA GLU A 194 1.53 25.20 -5.62
C GLU A 194 1.33 23.69 -5.57
N ILE A 195 0.17 23.20 -6.03
CA ILE A 195 -0.07 21.75 -6.08
C ILE A 195 0.90 21.08 -7.05
N GLU A 196 1.14 21.64 -8.23
CA GLU A 196 2.12 21.09 -9.18
C GLU A 196 3.51 20.96 -8.54
N LYS A 197 3.92 21.95 -7.72
CA LYS A 197 5.17 21.88 -6.94
C LYS A 197 5.11 20.81 -5.84
N ALA A 198 4.01 20.73 -5.09
CA ALA A 198 3.85 19.77 -4.00
C ALA A 198 3.87 18.30 -4.48
N PHE A 199 3.48 18.06 -5.74
CA PHE A 199 3.44 16.76 -6.38
C PHE A 199 4.47 16.60 -7.51
N ALA A 200 5.54 17.40 -7.53
CA ALA A 200 6.54 17.39 -8.61
C ALA A 200 7.33 16.07 -8.74
N GLU A 201 7.41 15.27 -7.67
CA GLU A 201 8.14 14.01 -7.67
C GLU A 201 7.34 12.93 -8.44
N PRO A 202 7.96 12.22 -9.41
CA PRO A 202 7.29 11.13 -10.11
C PRO A 202 6.71 10.08 -9.17
N GLY A 203 5.44 9.71 -9.37
CA GLY A 203 4.71 8.77 -8.53
C GLY A 203 4.02 9.41 -7.32
N SER A 204 4.16 10.72 -7.09
CA SER A 204 3.37 11.44 -6.07
C SER A 204 1.87 11.31 -6.34
N ARG A 205 1.06 11.13 -5.30
CA ARG A 205 -0.40 10.95 -5.42
C ARG A 205 -1.12 11.55 -4.24
N GLY A 206 -2.32 12.05 -4.47
CA GLY A 206 -3.11 12.66 -3.41
C GLY A 206 -4.54 13.01 -3.78
N ILE A 207 -5.14 13.77 -2.89
CA ILE A 207 -6.49 14.33 -3.01
C ILE A 207 -6.39 15.84 -3.03
N ILE A 208 -7.17 16.47 -3.89
CA ILE A 208 -7.39 17.91 -3.93
C ILE A 208 -8.82 18.18 -3.50
N ALA A 209 -9.01 19.19 -2.66
CA ALA A 209 -10.30 19.72 -2.30
C ALA A 209 -10.39 21.18 -2.73
N VAL A 210 -11.51 21.55 -3.33
CA VAL A 210 -11.77 22.92 -3.80
C VAL A 210 -13.09 23.40 -3.23
N MET A 211 -13.09 24.64 -2.75
CA MET A 211 -14.30 25.37 -2.37
C MET A 211 -14.62 26.35 -3.50
N TRP A 212 -15.86 26.36 -3.98
CA TRP A 212 -16.23 27.16 -5.14
C TRP A 212 -16.57 28.60 -4.76
N LYS A 213 -16.24 29.55 -5.65
CA LYS A 213 -16.69 30.96 -5.55
C LYS A 213 -18.22 31.08 -5.49
N SER A 214 -18.94 30.11 -6.05
CA SER A 214 -20.42 30.03 -6.05
C SER A 214 -21.00 29.32 -4.82
N GLY A 215 -20.18 28.90 -3.87
CA GLY A 215 -20.56 28.02 -2.78
C GLY A 215 -20.54 26.53 -3.16
N GLY A 216 -20.42 25.68 -2.14
CA GLY A 216 -20.20 24.24 -2.27
C GLY A 216 -18.72 23.89 -2.41
N ALA A 217 -18.44 22.58 -2.45
CA ALA A 217 -17.10 22.05 -2.56
C ALA A 217 -17.05 20.81 -3.47
N HIS A 218 -15.86 20.43 -3.87
CA HIS A 218 -15.59 19.19 -4.61
C HIS A 218 -14.23 18.63 -4.24
N VAL A 219 -14.06 17.32 -4.42
CA VAL A 219 -12.75 16.67 -4.28
C VAL A 219 -12.46 15.79 -5.49
N PHE A 220 -11.18 15.77 -5.89
CA PHE A 220 -10.68 14.99 -7.01
C PHE A 220 -9.23 14.54 -6.73
N ASN A 221 -8.65 13.70 -7.59
CA ASN A 221 -7.33 13.13 -7.36
C ASN A 221 -6.24 13.85 -8.17
N VAL A 222 -5.00 13.74 -7.67
CA VAL A 222 -3.78 14.17 -8.35
C VAL A 222 -2.78 13.03 -8.37
N GLU A 223 -2.08 12.86 -9.50
CA GLU A 223 -1.01 11.87 -9.66
C GLU A 223 0.07 12.42 -10.59
N ASN A 224 1.34 12.27 -10.21
CA ASN A 224 2.47 12.58 -11.09
C ASN A 224 2.89 11.33 -11.87
N VAL A 225 2.71 11.38 -13.19
CA VAL A 225 3.08 10.30 -14.10
C VAL A 225 4.29 10.71 -14.92
N GLY A 226 5.45 10.14 -14.59
CA GLY A 226 6.69 10.36 -15.35
C GLY A 226 7.16 11.82 -15.41
N GLY A 227 6.88 12.60 -14.36
CA GLY A 227 7.24 14.02 -14.27
C GLY A 227 6.11 14.97 -14.68
N THR A 228 4.95 14.46 -15.10
CA THR A 228 3.77 15.29 -15.41
C THR A 228 2.70 15.11 -14.35
N VAL A 229 2.33 16.20 -13.68
CA VAL A 229 1.22 16.21 -12.71
C VAL A 229 -0.11 16.18 -13.47
N ARG A 230 -0.94 15.18 -13.18
CA ARG A 230 -2.28 15.02 -13.73
C ARG A 230 -3.32 15.27 -12.65
N PHE A 231 -4.36 16.01 -13.03
CA PHE A 231 -5.56 16.23 -12.22
C PHE A 231 -6.68 15.39 -12.80
N VAL A 232 -7.21 14.43 -12.04
CA VAL A 232 -8.20 13.48 -12.56
C VAL A 232 -9.40 13.37 -11.64
N ASP A 233 -10.58 13.25 -12.23
CA ASP A 233 -11.85 13.17 -11.52
C ASP A 233 -12.71 12.04 -12.10
N GLY A 234 -12.84 10.97 -11.31
CA GLY A 234 -13.62 9.78 -11.63
C GLY A 234 -15.09 9.87 -11.21
N GLN A 235 -15.57 11.01 -10.72
CA GLN A 235 -16.90 11.10 -10.13
C GLN A 235 -17.99 10.85 -11.15
N ARG A 236 -17.93 11.52 -12.29
CA ARG A 236 -18.98 11.46 -13.32
C ARG A 236 -18.70 10.40 -14.38
N THR A 237 -19.74 10.05 -15.13
CA THR A 237 -19.63 9.21 -16.34
C THR A 237 -19.98 10.03 -17.57
N PRO A 238 -19.06 10.24 -18.54
CA PRO A 238 -17.66 9.79 -18.56
C PRO A 238 -16.75 10.60 -17.60
N PRO A 239 -15.66 9.99 -17.08
CA PRO A 239 -14.76 10.66 -16.15
C PRO A 239 -14.02 11.84 -16.80
N ARG A 240 -13.48 12.74 -15.97
CA ARG A 240 -12.55 13.80 -16.42
C ARG A 240 -11.12 13.31 -16.27
N THR A 241 -10.46 13.12 -17.41
CA THR A 241 -9.02 12.79 -17.47
C THR A 241 -8.11 14.00 -17.27
N ASP A 242 -8.69 15.21 -17.32
CA ASP A 242 -8.11 16.49 -16.93
C ASP A 242 -9.17 17.31 -16.16
N ALA A 243 -8.89 17.55 -14.88
CA ALA A 243 -9.73 18.28 -13.95
C ALA A 243 -9.17 19.67 -13.60
N SER A 244 -8.12 20.14 -14.29
CA SER A 244 -7.46 21.44 -14.04
C SER A 244 -8.42 22.63 -14.11
N MET A 245 -9.49 22.54 -14.92
CA MET A 245 -10.52 23.58 -15.01
C MET A 245 -11.23 23.88 -13.68
N HIS A 246 -11.08 23.05 -12.65
CA HIS A 246 -11.62 23.32 -11.33
C HIS A 246 -10.91 24.48 -10.62
N PHE A 247 -9.62 24.68 -10.84
CA PHE A 247 -8.85 25.73 -10.15
C PHE A 247 -9.33 27.14 -10.49
N SER A 248 -9.68 27.42 -11.75
CA SER A 248 -10.19 28.75 -12.14
C SER A 248 -11.54 29.10 -11.48
N ARG A 249 -12.26 28.08 -11.01
CA ARG A 249 -13.58 28.19 -10.37
C ARG A 249 -13.49 28.15 -8.84
N SER A 250 -12.34 27.78 -8.28
CA SER A 250 -12.17 27.69 -6.83
C SER A 250 -11.91 29.07 -6.22
N GLU A 251 -12.45 29.27 -5.03
CA GLU A 251 -12.10 30.35 -4.12
C GLU A 251 -10.94 29.93 -3.22
N MET A 252 -10.98 28.70 -2.73
CA MET A 252 -9.90 28.08 -1.96
C MET A 252 -9.64 26.67 -2.45
N THR A 253 -8.38 26.29 -2.40
CA THR A 253 -7.91 24.98 -2.82
C THR A 253 -7.04 24.40 -1.71
N PHE A 254 -7.22 23.11 -1.44
CA PHE A 254 -6.46 22.36 -0.46
C PHE A 254 -5.96 21.06 -1.09
N TYR A 255 -4.87 20.50 -0.59
CA TYR A 255 -4.37 19.21 -1.02
C TYR A 255 -3.90 18.34 0.15
N MET A 256 -3.87 17.03 -0.08
CA MET A 256 -3.41 16.04 0.89
C MET A 256 -2.59 14.98 0.14
N ARG A 257 -1.29 14.87 0.45
CA ARG A 257 -0.42 13.81 -0.10
C ARG A 257 -0.74 12.49 0.58
N LEU A 258 -0.87 11.44 -0.23
CA LEU A 258 -1.21 10.09 0.21
C LEU A 258 -0.13 9.07 -0.15
N ASP A 259 0.74 9.38 -1.11
CA ASP A 259 1.76 8.46 -1.62
C ASP A 259 2.74 7.94 -0.56
N ASP A 260 3.01 8.74 0.48
CA ASP A 260 3.86 8.38 1.64
C ASP A 260 3.08 7.72 2.78
N LYS A 261 1.75 7.67 2.71
CA LYS A 261 0.90 7.14 3.78
C LYS A 261 0.67 5.63 3.63
N PRO A 262 0.62 4.87 4.75
CA PRO A 262 0.19 3.49 4.71
C PRO A 262 -1.27 3.40 4.23
N THR A 263 -1.63 2.29 3.59
CA THR A 263 -3.03 2.01 3.27
C THR A 263 -3.84 1.93 4.58
N PRO A 264 -4.94 2.69 4.73
CA PRO A 264 -5.75 2.64 5.93
C PRO A 264 -6.36 1.24 6.15
N PRO A 265 -6.68 0.87 7.39
CA PRO A 265 -7.36 -0.40 7.66
C PRO A 265 -8.76 -0.40 7.01
N ALA A 266 -9.24 -1.58 6.59
CA ALA A 266 -10.53 -1.73 5.90
C ALA A 266 -11.71 -1.06 6.65
N ARG A 267 -11.72 -1.08 7.99
CA ARG A 267 -12.74 -0.41 8.80
C ARG A 267 -12.82 1.11 8.60
N ALA A 268 -11.70 1.74 8.25
CA ALA A 268 -11.63 3.19 8.03
C ALA A 268 -12.10 3.56 6.62
N THR A 269 -11.90 2.67 5.64
CA THR A 269 -12.30 2.91 4.24
C THR A 269 -13.72 2.41 3.94
N ALA A 270 -14.24 1.46 4.71
CA ALA A 270 -15.55 0.85 4.48
C ALA A 270 -16.70 1.85 4.23
N PRO A 271 -16.81 2.99 4.94
CA PRO A 271 -17.89 3.96 4.67
C PRO A 271 -17.85 4.62 3.28
N PHE A 272 -16.71 4.56 2.60
CA PHE A 272 -16.50 5.18 1.28
C PHE A 272 -16.67 4.19 0.13
N LEU A 273 -16.78 2.89 0.43
CA LEU A 273 -16.73 1.85 -0.58
C LEU A 273 -18.09 1.21 -0.77
N GLN A 274 -18.32 0.73 -1.99
CA GLN A 274 -19.48 -0.09 -2.28
C GLN A 274 -19.39 -1.39 -1.47
N SER A 275 -20.41 -1.65 -0.66
CA SER A 275 -20.65 -2.93 0.01
C SER A 275 -21.07 -4.03 -0.95
#